data_AF-A0A5C5YWT7-F1
#
_entry.id   AF-A0A5C5YWT7-F1
#
_cell.length_a   1.000
_cell.length_b   1.000
_cell.length_c   1.000
_cell.angle_alpha   90.00
_cell.angle_beta   90.00
_cell.angle_gamma   90.00
#
_symmetry.space_group_name_H-M   'P 1'
#
loop_
_entity.id
_entity.type
_entity.pdbx_description
1 polymer ?
#
loop_
_entity_poly.entity_id
_entity_poly.type
_entity_poly.pdbx_seq_one_letter_code
_entity_poly.pdbx_strand_id
1 'polypeptide(L)'
;MRHQLLPLNVIVIAIVASQFTIVNSEEAAKKVSPESVVPTELDRHEIRIRSLDRSYRESIISLNEAYQMDRESLRKAITKKLTKQQELLTEQGKLDEAVAVRDRIRQVSSARILPPLAVGVTSDLPTHGIVGTWRWNNGVDVRNLSDGKTNGNCTWKLVDGSKNEYLFNWTKIPADRVRLSENGRVLEGTKANDLTFRVWAVRID
;
A
#
# COMPACT_ATOMS: atom_id res chain seq x y z
N MET A 1 33.57 -27.23 -10.87
CA MET A 1 33.49 -26.07 -9.95
C MET A 1 33.94 -24.81 -10.68
N ARG A 2 32.99 -24.04 -11.25
CA ARG A 2 33.20 -22.65 -11.70
C ARG A 2 31.86 -21.93 -11.55
N HIS A 3 31.69 -21.20 -10.45
CA HIS A 3 30.56 -20.28 -10.28
C HIS A 3 30.91 -18.97 -10.98
N GLN A 4 30.18 -18.65 -12.05
CA GLN A 4 30.12 -17.30 -12.58
C GLN A 4 29.04 -16.54 -11.80
N LEU A 5 29.47 -15.53 -11.06
CA LEU A 5 28.62 -14.52 -10.43
C LEU A 5 28.24 -13.49 -11.50
N LEU A 6 26.94 -13.33 -11.75
CA LEU A 6 26.39 -12.22 -12.53
C LEU A 6 26.20 -10.99 -11.61
N PRO A 7 26.34 -9.77 -12.14
CA PRO A 7 26.38 -8.55 -11.34
C PRO A 7 25.01 -8.15 -10.80
N LEU A 8 25.01 -7.71 -9.54
CA LEU A 8 23.92 -6.97 -8.90
C LEU A 8 23.67 -5.66 -9.68
N ASN A 9 22.50 -5.53 -10.29
CA ASN A 9 21.98 -4.24 -10.70
C ASN A 9 21.67 -3.42 -9.44
N VAL A 10 22.63 -2.59 -9.05
CA VAL A 10 22.47 -1.54 -8.04
C VAL A 10 21.57 -0.47 -8.64
N ILE A 11 20.30 -0.43 -8.22
CA ILE A 11 19.42 0.71 -8.49
C ILE A 11 19.87 1.82 -7.54
N VAL A 12 20.68 2.75 -8.05
CA VAL A 12 21.00 4.01 -7.37
C VAL A 12 19.76 4.89 -7.45
N ILE A 13 19.01 5.01 -6.36
CA ILE A 13 17.98 6.02 -6.21
C ILE A 13 18.69 7.35 -5.94
N ALA A 14 18.83 8.18 -6.98
CA ALA A 14 19.31 9.54 -6.84
C ALA A 14 18.23 10.38 -6.12
N ILE A 15 18.43 10.59 -4.82
CA ILE A 15 17.70 11.61 -4.06
C ILE A 15 18.26 12.95 -4.52
N VAL A 16 17.48 13.70 -5.30
CA VAL A 16 17.79 15.09 -5.63
C VAL A 16 17.70 15.90 -4.33
N ALA A 17 18.83 16.07 -3.66
CA ALA A 17 19.01 17.04 -2.60
C ALA A 17 18.87 18.43 -3.23
N SER A 18 17.73 19.08 -3.01
CA SER A 18 17.55 20.49 -3.34
C SER A 18 18.48 21.30 -2.44
N GLN A 19 19.59 21.78 -3.02
CA GLN A 19 20.48 22.71 -2.36
C GLN A 19 19.74 24.04 -2.15
N PHE A 20 19.55 24.42 -0.89
CA PHE A 20 19.20 25.78 -0.51
C PHE A 20 20.38 26.69 -0.86
N THR A 21 20.37 27.27 -2.06
CA THR A 21 21.21 28.42 -2.37
C THR A 21 20.53 29.66 -1.80
N ILE A 22 21.03 30.10 -0.65
CA ILE A 22 20.82 31.46 -0.16
C ILE A 22 21.55 32.37 -1.15
N VAL A 23 20.82 32.93 -2.11
CA VAL A 23 21.33 34.01 -2.95
C VAL A 23 21.00 35.32 -2.25
N ASN A 24 22.06 36.03 -1.89
CA ASN A 24 22.01 37.37 -1.30
C ASN A 24 21.19 38.33 -2.16
N SER A 25 20.43 39.14 -1.43
CA SER A 25 19.71 40.33 -1.86
C SER A 25 20.63 41.32 -2.58
N GLU A 26 20.29 41.69 -3.80
CA GLU A 26 20.22 43.09 -4.24
C GLU A 26 19.50 43.22 -5.58
N GLU A 27 18.72 44.30 -5.70
CA GLU A 27 18.27 44.93 -6.95
C GLU A 27 17.03 44.36 -7.69
N ALA A 28 15.86 44.91 -7.37
CA ALA A 28 15.12 45.81 -8.27
C ALA A 28 13.73 46.12 -7.71
N ALA A 29 13.56 47.37 -7.28
CA ALA A 29 12.27 47.93 -6.90
C ALA A 29 11.29 47.90 -8.08
N LYS A 30 10.25 47.08 -7.98
CA LYS A 30 8.96 47.33 -8.63
C LYS A 30 7.89 47.19 -7.57
N LYS A 31 7.28 48.31 -7.19
CA LYS A 31 6.11 48.38 -6.31
C LYS A 31 4.99 47.55 -6.94
N VAL A 32 4.89 46.27 -6.58
CA VAL A 32 3.72 45.44 -6.83
C VAL A 32 2.91 45.46 -5.55
N SER A 33 1.64 45.85 -5.64
CA SER A 33 0.72 45.89 -4.50
C SER A 33 0.70 44.51 -3.82
N PRO A 34 0.84 44.42 -2.49
CA PRO A 34 0.86 43.14 -1.79
C PRO A 34 -0.44 42.33 -1.99
N GLU A 35 -1.55 42.98 -2.35
CA GLU A 35 -2.84 42.33 -2.63
C GLU A 35 -2.89 41.60 -3.98
N SER A 36 -2.04 41.94 -4.97
CA SER A 36 -2.01 41.25 -6.27
C SER A 36 -0.96 40.13 -6.35
N VAL A 37 -0.01 40.10 -5.40
CA VAL A 37 1.03 39.08 -5.32
C VAL A 37 0.49 37.77 -4.74
N VAL A 38 -0.35 37.86 -3.70
CA VAL A 38 -0.88 36.68 -3.00
C VAL A 38 -1.77 35.78 -3.90
N PRO A 39 -2.69 36.31 -4.73
CA PRO A 39 -3.49 35.48 -5.64
C PRO A 39 -2.64 34.78 -6.71
N THR A 40 -1.63 35.49 -7.24
CA THR A 40 -0.75 34.93 -8.28
C THR A 40 0.21 33.88 -7.74
N GLU A 41 0.63 33.98 -6.48
CA GLU A 41 1.38 32.93 -5.79
C GLU A 41 0.51 31.73 -5.42
N LEU A 42 -0.73 31.95 -4.98
CA LEU A 42 -1.69 30.88 -4.69
C LEU A 42 -2.02 30.06 -5.95
N ASP A 43 -2.26 30.72 -7.07
CA ASP A 43 -2.49 30.08 -8.37
C ASP A 43 -1.27 29.26 -8.82
N ARG A 44 -0.05 29.78 -8.63
CA ARG A 44 1.19 29.04 -8.91
C ARG A 44 1.33 27.79 -8.04
N HIS A 45 1.00 27.90 -6.75
CA HIS A 45 0.99 26.77 -5.84
C HIS A 45 -0.05 25.73 -6.23
N GLU A 46 -1.25 26.15 -6.63
CA GLU A 46 -2.29 25.25 -7.07
C GLU A 46 -1.89 24.48 -8.35
N ILE A 47 -1.32 25.17 -9.33
CA ILE A 47 -0.79 24.53 -10.55
C ILE A 47 0.29 23.51 -10.18
N ARG A 48 1.19 23.85 -9.25
CA ARG A 48 2.24 22.93 -8.78
C ARG A 48 1.67 21.69 -8.12
N ILE A 49 0.68 21.83 -7.22
CA ILE A 49 0.01 20.71 -6.55
C ILE A 49 -0.67 19.80 -7.58
N ARG A 50 -1.43 20.37 -8.53
CA ARG A 50 -2.09 19.60 -9.59
C ARG A 50 -1.10 18.86 -10.48
N SER A 51 0.04 19.49 -10.80
CA SER A 51 1.11 18.86 -11.59
C SER A 51 1.76 17.69 -10.84
N LEU A 52 1.98 17.83 -9.53
CA LEU A 52 2.52 16.78 -8.68
C LEU A 52 1.54 15.60 -8.56
N ASP A 53 0.25 15.85 -8.36
CA ASP A 53 -0.78 14.80 -8.31
C ASP A 53 -0.86 14.03 -9.64
N ARG A 54 -0.79 14.74 -10.78
CA ARG A 54 -0.72 14.09 -12.10
C ARG A 54 0.51 13.18 -12.22
N SER A 55 1.70 13.69 -11.88
CA SER A 55 2.95 12.93 -11.97
C SER A 55 2.94 11.70 -11.04
N TYR A 56 2.36 11.83 -9.85
CA TYR A 56 2.20 10.71 -8.93
C TYR A 56 1.28 9.62 -9.49
N ARG A 57 0.13 10.01 -10.06
CA ARG A 57 -0.79 9.06 -10.71
C ARG A 57 -0.15 8.35 -11.90
N GLU A 58 0.58 9.09 -12.74
CA GLU A 58 1.31 8.51 -13.87
C GLU A 58 2.39 7.52 -13.40
N SER A 59 3.09 7.84 -12.32
CA SER A 59 4.10 6.95 -11.71
C SER A 59 3.46 5.66 -11.17
N ILE A 60 2.29 5.74 -10.53
CA ILE A 60 1.55 4.55 -10.08
C ILE A 60 1.14 3.67 -11.26
N ILE A 61 0.62 4.27 -12.33
CA ILE A 61 0.20 3.54 -13.52
C ILE A 61 1.41 2.83 -14.14
N SER A 62 2.50 3.56 -14.36
CA SER A 62 3.74 3.03 -14.93
C SER A 62 4.33 1.89 -14.07
N LEU A 63 4.33 2.05 -12.74
CA LEU A 63 4.80 1.01 -11.83
C LEU A 63 3.92 -0.25 -11.92
N ASN A 64 2.59 -0.08 -11.99
CA ASN A 64 1.68 -1.20 -12.12
C ASN A 64 1.84 -1.91 -13.47
N GLU A 65 2.04 -1.17 -14.56
CA GLU A 65 2.31 -1.74 -15.88
C GLU A 65 3.60 -2.56 -15.91
N ALA A 66 4.71 -1.98 -15.43
CA ALA A 66 5.99 -2.68 -15.31
C ALA A 66 5.86 -3.96 -14.48
N TYR A 67 5.13 -3.86 -13.36
CA TYR A 67 4.85 -4.99 -12.50
C TYR A 67 4.02 -6.09 -13.19
N GLN A 68 3.01 -5.75 -13.99
CA GLN A 68 2.28 -6.75 -14.77
C GLN A 68 3.16 -7.40 -15.84
N MET A 69 3.99 -6.63 -16.52
CA MET A 69 4.91 -7.14 -17.55
C MET A 69 5.91 -8.15 -16.98
N ASP A 70 6.57 -7.83 -15.87
CA ASP A 70 7.53 -8.72 -15.22
C ASP A 70 6.88 -10.03 -14.77
N ARG A 71 5.63 -9.97 -14.30
CA ARG A 71 4.87 -11.16 -13.93
C ARG A 71 4.49 -12.03 -15.10
N GLU A 72 4.03 -11.44 -16.18
CA GLU A 72 3.71 -12.19 -17.39
C GLU A 72 4.96 -12.89 -17.92
N SER A 73 6.11 -12.21 -17.88
CA SER A 73 7.40 -12.81 -18.20
C SER A 73 7.74 -13.99 -17.29
N LEU A 74 7.60 -13.82 -15.98
CA LEU A 74 7.84 -14.89 -15.00
C LEU A 74 6.91 -16.09 -15.20
N ARG A 75 5.62 -15.84 -15.45
CA ARG A 75 4.63 -16.89 -15.76
C ARG A 75 5.02 -17.65 -17.01
N LYS A 76 5.35 -16.94 -18.11
CA LYS A 76 5.81 -17.57 -19.34
C LYS A 76 7.05 -18.43 -19.10
N ALA A 77 8.01 -17.95 -18.31
CA ALA A 77 9.21 -18.72 -17.97
C ALA A 77 8.93 -19.97 -17.13
N ILE A 78 8.07 -19.87 -16.12
CA ILE A 78 7.67 -21.02 -15.27
C ILE A 78 6.90 -22.04 -16.10
N THR A 79 5.90 -21.60 -16.87
CA THR A 79 5.12 -22.48 -17.74
C THR A 79 6.03 -23.21 -18.72
N LYS A 80 6.98 -22.51 -19.36
CA LYS A 80 7.95 -23.15 -20.29
C LYS A 80 8.82 -24.21 -19.61
N LYS A 81 9.19 -24.03 -18.34
CA LYS A 81 9.95 -25.04 -17.58
C LYS A 81 9.07 -26.24 -17.24
N LEU A 82 7.84 -25.99 -16.80
CA LEU A 82 6.90 -27.05 -16.45
C LEU A 82 6.44 -27.87 -17.67
N THR A 83 6.24 -27.24 -18.83
CA THR A 83 5.89 -27.97 -20.06
C THR A 83 7.02 -28.89 -20.49
N LYS A 84 8.28 -28.43 -20.44
CA LYS A 84 9.45 -29.28 -20.70
C LYS A 84 9.54 -30.46 -19.73
N GLN A 85 9.24 -30.22 -18.45
CA GLN A 85 9.21 -31.28 -17.45
C GLN A 85 8.08 -32.28 -17.70
N GLN A 86 6.92 -31.80 -18.13
CA GLN A 86 5.78 -32.64 -18.52
C GLN A 86 6.13 -33.53 -19.73
N GLU A 87 6.75 -32.97 -20.77
CA GLU A 87 7.20 -33.71 -21.96
C GLU A 87 8.18 -34.82 -21.57
N LEU A 88 9.21 -34.52 -20.78
CA LEU A 88 10.18 -35.51 -20.29
C LEU A 88 9.53 -36.63 -19.47
N LEU A 89 8.58 -36.30 -18.59
CA LEU A 89 7.87 -37.31 -17.79
C LEU A 89 6.95 -38.18 -18.64
N THR A 90 6.38 -37.61 -19.70
CA THR A 90 5.56 -38.34 -20.68
C THR A 90 6.42 -39.31 -21.49
N GLU A 91 7.61 -38.87 -21.93
CA GLU A 91 8.60 -39.73 -22.60
C GLU A 91 9.12 -40.86 -21.69
N GLN A 92 9.23 -40.62 -20.39
CA GLN A 92 9.63 -41.62 -19.39
C GLN A 92 8.50 -42.58 -18.98
N GLY A 93 7.28 -42.42 -19.52
CA GLY A 93 6.12 -43.25 -19.18
C GLY A 93 5.53 -42.97 -17.78
N LYS A 94 5.95 -41.90 -17.11
CA LYS A 94 5.49 -41.49 -15.77
C LYS A 94 4.25 -40.60 -15.87
N LEU A 95 3.15 -41.19 -16.32
CA LEU A 95 1.89 -40.49 -16.62
C LEU A 95 1.29 -39.77 -15.39
N ASP A 96 1.34 -40.37 -14.21
CA ASP A 96 0.78 -39.76 -12.99
C ASP A 96 1.54 -38.49 -12.59
N GLU A 97 2.87 -38.49 -12.72
CA GLU A 97 3.70 -37.31 -12.46
C GLU A 97 3.48 -36.23 -13.54
N ALA A 98 3.32 -36.61 -14.81
CA ALA A 98 3.02 -35.68 -15.89
C ALA A 98 1.64 -35.00 -15.73
N VAL A 99 0.63 -35.74 -15.25
CA VAL A 99 -0.69 -35.20 -14.92
C VAL A 99 -0.61 -34.19 -13.77
N ALA A 100 0.16 -34.50 -12.72
CA ALA A 100 0.38 -33.57 -11.61
C ALA A 100 1.05 -32.26 -12.08
N VAL A 101 2.01 -32.34 -13.00
CA VAL A 101 2.67 -31.16 -13.60
C VAL A 101 1.68 -30.35 -14.45
N ARG A 102 0.83 -31.01 -15.24
CA ARG A 102 -0.23 -30.34 -16.04
C ARG A 102 -1.19 -29.56 -15.13
N ASP A 103 -1.61 -30.15 -14.02
CA ASP A 103 -2.52 -29.50 -13.09
C ASP A 103 -1.82 -28.32 -12.37
N ARG A 104 -0.52 -28.44 -12.10
CA ARG A 104 0.34 -27.33 -11.64
C ARG A 104 0.41 -26.18 -12.66
N ILE A 105 0.56 -26.49 -13.95
CA ILE A 105 0.53 -25.48 -15.03
C ILE A 105 -0.82 -24.75 -15.03
N ARG A 106 -1.91 -25.51 -14.95
CA ARG A 106 -3.28 -24.94 -14.90
C ARG A 106 -3.48 -24.05 -13.69
N GLN A 107 -2.90 -24.40 -12.55
CA GLN A 107 -2.94 -23.57 -11.33
C GLN A 107 -2.12 -22.29 -11.50
N VAL A 108 -0.89 -22.36 -12.06
CA VAL A 108 -0.05 -21.18 -12.29
C VAL A 108 -0.67 -20.24 -13.33
N SER A 109 -1.36 -20.78 -14.34
CA SER A 109 -2.06 -19.98 -15.35
C SER A 109 -3.35 -19.35 -14.84
N SER A 110 -4.09 -20.04 -13.96
CA SER A 110 -5.37 -19.56 -13.40
C SER A 110 -5.25 -18.75 -12.12
N ALA A 111 -4.12 -18.84 -11.41
CA ALA A 111 -3.89 -18.05 -10.20
C ALA A 111 -3.98 -16.57 -10.54
N ARG A 112 -5.01 -15.88 -10.05
CA ARG A 112 -5.08 -14.42 -10.03
C ARG A 112 -4.09 -13.95 -8.96
N ILE A 113 -2.85 -13.71 -9.36
CA ILE A 113 -1.85 -13.22 -8.42
C ILE A 113 -2.12 -11.72 -8.29
N LEU A 114 -2.51 -11.25 -7.12
CA LEU A 114 -2.69 -9.82 -6.83
C LEU A 114 -1.31 -9.16 -6.73
N PRO A 115 -1.12 -7.89 -7.12
CA PRO A 115 0.14 -7.20 -6.86
C PRO A 115 0.51 -7.36 -5.38
N PRO A 116 1.81 -7.51 -5.04
CA PRO A 116 2.24 -7.48 -3.67
C PRO A 116 1.77 -6.13 -3.16
N LEU A 117 0.77 -6.18 -2.28
CA LEU A 117 0.62 -5.14 -1.28
C LEU A 117 2.03 -4.99 -0.70
N ALA A 118 2.63 -3.83 -0.96
CA ALA A 118 4.00 -3.45 -0.66
C ALA A 118 4.68 -4.43 0.32
N VAL A 119 5.59 -5.26 -0.20
CA VAL A 119 6.52 -6.02 0.64
C VAL A 119 7.34 -4.98 1.39
N GLY A 120 6.91 -4.74 2.62
CA GLY A 120 7.40 -3.66 3.44
C GLY A 120 6.75 -3.62 4.81
N VAL A 121 6.26 -4.76 5.33
CA VAL A 121 6.42 -5.12 6.74
C VAL A 121 6.44 -6.64 6.81
N THR A 122 7.50 -7.17 7.41
CA THR A 122 7.61 -8.55 7.88
C THR A 122 6.29 -9.02 8.50
N SER A 123 5.74 -10.08 7.93
CA SER A 123 4.52 -10.77 8.36
C SER A 123 4.74 -11.55 9.66
N ASP A 124 5.29 -10.90 10.68
CA ASP A 124 4.96 -11.24 12.06
C ASP A 124 3.73 -10.41 12.41
N LEU A 125 2.63 -10.63 11.67
CA LEU A 125 1.33 -10.12 12.09
C LEU A 125 0.85 -11.05 13.22
N PRO A 126 0.72 -10.56 14.46
CA PRO A 126 -0.10 -11.26 15.43
C PRO A 126 -1.49 -11.32 14.82
N THR A 127 -2.06 -12.51 14.82
CA THR A 127 -3.37 -12.89 14.28
C THR A 127 -4.52 -12.28 15.09
N HIS A 128 -4.35 -11.07 15.63
CA HIS A 128 -5.20 -10.47 16.66
C HIS A 128 -5.99 -9.25 16.13
N GLY A 129 -6.32 -9.22 14.83
CA GLY A 129 -7.22 -8.22 14.25
C GLY A 129 -6.76 -6.79 14.51
N ILE A 130 -7.56 -6.03 15.26
CA ILE A 130 -7.33 -4.61 15.58
C ILE A 130 -6.61 -4.36 16.90
N VAL A 131 -6.18 -5.40 17.62
CA VAL A 131 -5.36 -5.24 18.84
C VAL A 131 -4.05 -4.54 18.47
N GLY A 132 -3.57 -3.64 19.34
CA GLY A 132 -2.38 -2.83 19.10
C GLY A 132 -2.62 -1.34 19.30
N THR A 133 -1.64 -0.52 18.93
CA THR A 133 -1.64 0.93 19.13
C THR A 133 -1.95 1.66 17.82
N TRP A 134 -2.92 2.55 17.87
CA TRP A 134 -3.48 3.23 16.71
C TRP A 134 -3.51 4.73 16.93
N ARG A 135 -2.95 5.49 15.98
CA ARG A 135 -3.06 6.94 15.95
C ARG A 135 -4.29 7.35 15.15
N TRP A 136 -5.26 7.95 15.83
CA TRP A 136 -6.51 8.42 15.22
C TRP A 136 -6.31 9.74 14.47
N ASN A 137 -7.25 10.06 13.58
CA ASN A 137 -7.25 11.30 12.78
C ASN A 137 -7.25 12.60 13.60
N ASN A 138 -7.63 12.54 14.89
CA ASN A 138 -7.52 13.64 15.84
C ASN A 138 -6.15 13.73 16.54
N GLY A 139 -5.18 12.89 16.15
CA GLY A 139 -3.83 12.82 16.72
C GLY A 139 -3.73 12.02 18.03
N VAL A 140 -4.84 11.45 18.53
CA VAL A 140 -4.84 10.69 19.79
C VAL A 140 -4.41 9.25 19.54
N ASP A 141 -3.51 8.75 20.39
CA ASP A 141 -3.09 7.36 20.40
C ASP A 141 -4.02 6.52 21.27
N VAL A 142 -4.61 5.51 20.66
CA VAL A 142 -5.52 4.58 21.31
C VAL A 142 -4.96 3.18 21.19
N ARG A 143 -4.81 2.52 22.33
CA ARG A 143 -4.36 1.13 22.40
C ARG A 143 -5.59 0.24 22.55
N ASN A 144 -5.82 -0.62 21.57
CA ASN A 144 -6.87 -1.63 21.57
C ASN A 144 -6.35 -2.88 22.29
N LEU A 145 -7.04 -3.30 23.34
CA LEU A 145 -6.75 -4.47 24.16
C LEU A 145 -7.54 -5.67 23.65
N SER A 146 -7.03 -6.88 23.87
CA SER A 146 -7.66 -8.13 23.38
C SER A 146 -9.01 -8.46 24.01
N ASP A 147 -9.39 -7.80 25.11
CA ASP A 147 -10.67 -7.97 25.81
C ASP A 147 -11.80 -7.12 25.22
N GLY A 148 -11.57 -6.44 24.09
CA GLY A 148 -12.57 -5.56 23.47
C GLY A 148 -12.63 -4.16 24.09
N LYS A 149 -11.64 -3.77 24.92
CA LYS A 149 -11.52 -2.42 25.47
C LYS A 149 -10.36 -1.66 24.83
N THR A 150 -10.30 -0.37 25.10
CA THR A 150 -9.11 0.43 24.81
C THR A 150 -8.46 0.96 26.09
N ASN A 151 -7.30 1.59 25.98
CA ASN A 151 -6.68 2.37 27.06
C ASN A 151 -7.47 3.63 27.44
N GLY A 152 -8.56 3.95 26.74
CA GLY A 152 -9.46 5.06 27.03
C GLY A 152 -10.89 4.59 27.31
N ASN A 153 -11.81 5.54 27.33
CA ASN A 153 -13.25 5.30 27.54
C ASN A 153 -13.93 4.81 26.25
N CYS A 154 -13.43 3.71 25.70
CA CYS A 154 -13.96 3.08 24.51
C CYS A 154 -13.96 1.55 24.62
N THR A 155 -15.02 0.94 24.10
CA THR A 155 -15.07 -0.50 23.84
C THR A 155 -15.20 -0.73 22.36
N TRP A 156 -14.56 -1.77 21.84
CA TRP A 156 -14.65 -2.15 20.44
C TRP A 156 -15.18 -3.57 20.29
N LYS A 157 -15.87 -3.84 19.18
CA LYS A 157 -16.30 -5.19 18.80
C LYS A 157 -16.25 -5.39 17.30
N LEU A 158 -16.03 -6.63 16.89
CA LEU A 158 -16.19 -7.04 15.50
C LEU A 158 -17.70 -7.11 15.16
N VAL A 159 -18.09 -6.49 14.05
CA VAL A 159 -19.48 -6.45 13.56
C VAL A 159 -19.65 -7.41 12.38
N ASP A 160 -18.72 -7.37 11.43
CA ASP A 160 -18.74 -8.23 10.24
C ASP A 160 -17.33 -8.76 9.97
N GLY A 161 -17.11 -10.03 10.27
CA GLY A 161 -15.83 -10.70 10.05
C GLY A 161 -15.47 -10.89 8.58
N SER A 162 -16.46 -10.92 7.67
CA SER A 162 -16.19 -11.06 6.24
C SER A 162 -15.65 -9.76 5.63
N LYS A 163 -16.00 -8.62 6.23
CA LYS A 163 -15.59 -7.28 5.79
C LYS A 163 -14.50 -6.67 6.67
N ASN A 164 -14.09 -7.35 7.74
CA ASN A 164 -13.23 -6.80 8.79
C ASN A 164 -13.76 -5.48 9.35
N GLU A 165 -15.07 -5.43 9.63
CA GLU A 165 -15.75 -4.24 10.13
C GLU A 165 -15.91 -4.28 11.66
N TYR A 166 -15.57 -3.18 12.30
CA TYR A 166 -15.52 -3.01 13.75
C TYR A 166 -16.36 -1.79 14.16
N LEU A 167 -16.92 -1.87 15.37
CA LEU A 167 -17.64 -0.76 16.00
C LEU A 167 -16.92 -0.35 17.28
N PHE A 168 -16.58 0.93 17.38
CA PHE A 168 -16.00 1.57 18.56
C PHE A 168 -17.09 2.37 19.26
N ASN A 169 -17.49 1.94 20.46
CA ASN A 169 -18.45 2.65 21.30
C ASN A 169 -17.69 3.53 22.29
N TRP A 170 -17.75 4.84 22.07
CA TRP A 170 -17.19 5.84 22.97
C TRP A 170 -18.22 6.27 24.01
N THR A 171 -17.81 6.53 25.24
CA THR A 171 -18.76 6.88 26.33
C THR A 171 -19.49 8.21 26.11
N LYS A 172 -18.88 9.18 25.41
CA LYS A 172 -19.40 10.56 25.30
C LYS A 172 -19.68 11.04 23.87
N ILE A 173 -19.31 10.25 22.86
CA ILE A 173 -19.47 10.61 21.46
C ILE A 173 -20.09 9.45 20.69
N PRO A 174 -20.73 9.70 19.53
CA PRO A 174 -21.30 8.65 18.71
C PRO A 174 -20.27 7.58 18.37
N ALA A 175 -20.74 6.33 18.30
CA ALA A 175 -19.90 5.20 17.95
C ALA A 175 -19.27 5.40 16.57
N ASP A 176 -18.08 4.85 16.37
CA ASP A 176 -17.42 4.81 15.07
C ASP A 176 -17.53 3.43 14.46
N ARG A 177 -17.88 3.37 13.18
CA ARG A 177 -17.93 2.15 12.39
C ARG A 177 -16.76 2.20 11.41
N VAL A 178 -15.77 1.33 11.63
CA VAL A 178 -14.50 1.34 10.90
C VAL A 178 -14.19 -0.04 10.34
N ARG A 179 -13.56 -0.06 9.19
CA ARG A 179 -13.06 -1.25 8.52
C ARG A 179 -11.55 -1.30 8.61
N LEU A 180 -11.02 -2.47 8.94
CA LEU A 180 -9.59 -2.74 8.86
C LEU A 180 -9.21 -3.01 7.40
N SER A 181 -8.21 -2.29 6.93
CA SER A 181 -7.61 -2.49 5.61
C SER A 181 -6.97 -3.89 5.50
N GLU A 182 -6.86 -4.40 4.29
CA GLU A 182 -6.33 -5.75 4.03
C GLU A 182 -4.87 -5.93 4.50
N ASN A 183 -4.10 -4.84 4.54
CA ASN A 183 -2.73 -4.84 5.07
C ASN A 183 -2.67 -4.77 6.61
N GLY A 184 -3.81 -4.68 7.31
CA GLY A 184 -3.89 -4.62 8.76
C GLY A 184 -3.29 -3.35 9.39
N ARG A 185 -3.10 -2.27 8.61
CA ARG A 185 -2.39 -1.05 9.04
C ARG A 185 -3.28 0.18 9.19
N VAL A 186 -4.47 0.18 8.59
CA VAL A 186 -5.37 1.34 8.58
C VAL A 186 -6.77 0.91 9.00
N LEU A 187 -7.37 1.70 9.88
CA LEU A 187 -8.81 1.69 10.16
C LEU A 187 -9.41 2.88 9.43
N GLU A 188 -10.46 2.64 8.65
CA GLU A 188 -11.19 3.70 7.95
C GLU A 188 -12.69 3.53 8.06
N GLY A 189 -13.44 4.61 8.18
CA GLY A 189 -14.89 4.53 8.25
C GLY A 189 -15.55 5.84 8.59
N THR A 190 -16.69 5.74 9.27
CA THR A 190 -17.56 6.88 9.57
C THR A 190 -18.13 6.80 10.97
N LYS A 191 -18.71 7.91 11.46
CA LYS A 191 -19.55 7.88 12.65
C LYS A 191 -20.78 7.01 12.34
N ALA A 192 -21.18 6.17 13.27
CA ALA A 192 -22.31 5.24 13.10
C ALA A 192 -23.62 5.97 12.75
N ASN A 193 -23.80 7.21 13.22
CA ASN A 193 -24.98 8.03 12.99
C ASN A 193 -24.77 9.13 11.93
N ASP A 194 -23.55 9.28 11.41
CA ASP A 194 -23.21 10.31 10.40
C ASP A 194 -22.17 9.76 9.42
N LEU A 195 -22.66 9.38 8.24
CA LEU A 195 -21.86 8.82 7.15
C LEU A 195 -20.99 9.87 6.45
N THR A 196 -21.20 11.16 6.70
CA THR A 196 -20.39 12.24 6.11
C THR A 196 -19.11 12.49 6.90
N PHE A 197 -19.14 12.21 8.20
CA PHE A 197 -17.97 12.37 9.07
C PHE A 197 -17.04 11.18 8.93
N ARG A 198 -15.91 11.38 8.23
CA ARG A 198 -14.87 10.36 8.08
C ARG A 198 -14.01 10.24 9.33
N VAL A 199 -13.79 9.00 9.76
CA VAL A 199 -12.83 8.64 10.80
C VAL A 199 -11.82 7.68 10.23
N TRP A 200 -10.59 7.82 10.68
CA TRP A 200 -9.52 6.90 10.33
C TRP A 200 -8.46 6.85 11.43
N ALA A 201 -7.72 5.74 11.46
CA ALA A 201 -6.58 5.58 12.35
C ALA A 201 -5.50 4.73 11.67
N VAL A 202 -4.24 4.97 12.00
CA VAL A 202 -3.09 4.24 11.47
C VAL A 202 -2.38 3.50 12.61
N ARG A 203 -2.03 2.24 12.37
CA ARG A 203 -1.27 1.43 13.32
C ARG A 203 0.16 1.95 13.44
N ILE A 204 0.63 2.16 14.66
CA ILE A 204 1.94 2.77 14.96
C ILE A 204 2.91 1.84 15.72
N ASP A 205 2.49 0.61 16.03
CA ASP A 205 3.35 -0.45 16.57
C ASP A 205 3.79 -1.47 15.51
#